data_AF-A0A7Y2F1Y7-F1
#
_entry.id   AF-A0A7Y2F1Y7-F1
#
_cell.length_a   1.000
_cell.length_b   1.000
_cell.length_c   1.000
_cell.angle_alpha   90.00
_cell.angle_beta   90.00
_cell.angle_gamma   90.00
#
_symmetry.space_group_name_H-M   'P 1'
#
loop_
_entity.id
_entity.type
_entity.pdbx_description
1 polymer ?
#
loop_
_entity_poly.entity_id
_entity_poly.type
_entity_poly.pdbx_seq_one_letter_code
_entity_poly.pdbx_strand_id
1 'polypeptide(L)' 'MNVCFIMYPWEEMDPENDSTLAMIQEFAKRGHGLAITTPANLTIRDSVA' A
#
# COMPACT_ATOMS: atom_id res chain seq x y z
N MET A 1 -2.78 -8.90 11.59
CA MET A 1 -2.05 -7.62 11.76
C MET A 1 -2.63 -6.61 10.80
N ASN A 2 -2.51 -5.31 11.09
CA ASN A 2 -2.91 -4.25 10.16
C ASN A 2 -1.66 -3.74 9.43
N VAL A 3 -1.71 -3.70 8.10
CA VAL A 3 -0.58 -3.34 7.23
C VAL A 3 -1.04 -2.29 6.22
N CYS A 4 -0.27 -1.21 6.10
CA CYS A 4 -0.49 -0.16 5.13
C CYS A 4 0.60 -0.20 4.06
N PHE A 5 0.21 -0.35 2.80
CA PHE A 5 1.11 -0.28 1.65
C PHE A 5 1.09 1.14 1.08
N ILE A 6 2.27 1.76 0.96
CA ILE A 6 2.44 3.03 0.26
C ILE A 6 2.84 2.68 -1.18
N MET A 7 1.87 2.72 -2.07
CA MET A 7 2.00 2.34 -3.47
C MET A 7 2.13 3.56 -4.37
N TYR A 8 2.73 3.37 -5.52
CA TYR A 8 2.62 4.32 -6.63
C TYR A 8 1.20 4.26 -7.24
N PRO A 9 0.80 5.21 -8.11
CA PRO A 9 -0.55 5.24 -8.69
C PRO A 9 -0.88 3.97 -9.48
N TRP A 10 -2.17 3.61 -9.51
CA TRP A 10 -2.64 2.40 -10.21
C TRP A 10 -2.33 2.43 -11.71
N GLU A 11 -2.28 3.62 -12.30
CA GLU A 11 -2.01 3.88 -13.71
C GLU A 11 -0.57 3.54 -14.10
N GLU A 12 0.35 3.49 -13.14
CA GLU A 12 1.77 3.20 -13.34
C GLU A 12 2.11 1.72 -13.05
N MET A 13 1.12 0.91 -12.69
CA MET A 13 1.29 -0.49 -12.30
C MET A 13 1.32 -1.44 -13.49
N ASP A 14 2.28 -2.38 -13.46
CA ASP A 14 2.32 -3.57 -14.28
C ASP A 14 1.92 -4.79 -13.42
N PRO A 15 0.65 -5.27 -13.50
CA PRO A 15 0.17 -6.32 -12.62
C PRO A 15 0.90 -7.65 -12.74
N GLU A 16 1.47 -7.96 -13.91
CA GLU A 16 2.14 -9.25 -14.14
C GLU A 16 3.54 -9.29 -13.50
N ASN A 17 4.17 -8.13 -13.36
CA ASN A 17 5.54 -8.02 -12.86
C ASN A 17 5.64 -7.32 -11.49
N ASP A 18 4.54 -6.92 -10.88
CA ASP A 18 4.55 -6.23 -9.59
C ASP A 18 4.56 -7.19 -8.39
N SER A 19 5.71 -7.28 -7.73
CA SER A 19 5.89 -8.08 -6.52
C SER A 19 5.09 -7.56 -5.31
N THR A 20 4.70 -6.28 -5.29
CA THR A 20 3.95 -5.68 -4.18
C THR A 20 2.50 -6.13 -4.19
N LEU A 21 1.88 -6.24 -5.36
CA LEU A 21 0.56 -6.85 -5.55
C LEU A 21 0.54 -8.29 -5.08
N ALA A 22 1.57 -9.07 -5.43
CA ALA A 22 1.69 -10.45 -4.96
C ALA A 22 1.73 -10.49 -3.42
N MET A 23 2.47 -9.58 -2.77
CA MET A 23 2.48 -9.47 -1.31
C MET A 23 1.11 -9.07 -0.75
N ILE A 24 0.45 -8.04 -1.30
CA ILE A 24 -0.88 -7.60 -0.87
C ILE A 24 -1.87 -8.78 -0.92
N GLN A 25 -1.85 -9.56 -2.00
CA GLN A 25 -2.69 -10.73 -2.15
C GLN A 25 -2.41 -11.80 -1.08
N GLU A 26 -1.13 -12.09 -0.79
CA GLU A 26 -0.76 -13.07 0.23
C GLU A 26 -1.17 -12.63 1.64
N PHE A 27 -1.05 -11.33 1.95
CA PHE A 27 -1.50 -10.80 3.24
C PHE A 27 -3.04 -10.83 3.36
N ALA A 28 -3.76 -10.57 2.26
CA ALA A 28 -5.21 -10.66 2.23
C ALA A 28 -5.68 -12.10 2.49
N LYS A 29 -5.08 -13.09 1.83
CA LYS A 29 -5.36 -14.53 2.03
C LYS A 29 -5.15 -14.98 3.48
N ARG A 30 -4.20 -14.37 4.19
CA ARG A 30 -3.89 -14.67 5.60
C ARG A 30 -4.80 -13.94 6.60
N GLY A 31 -5.80 -13.18 6.12
CA GLY A 31 -6.74 -12.44 6.97
C GLY A 31 -6.10 -11.24 7.69
N HIS A 32 -5.06 -10.64 7.12
CA HIS A 32 -4.50 -9.40 7.63
C HIS A 32 -5.38 -8.20 7.22
N GLY A 33 -5.52 -7.22 8.11
CA GLY A 33 -6.14 -5.94 7.77
C GLY A 33 -5.22 -5.16 6.84
N LEU A 34 -5.74 -4.69 5.72
CA LEU A 34 -4.95 -4.04 4.67
C LEU A 34 -5.46 -2.64 4.38
N ALA A 35 -4.54 -1.71 4.24
CA ALA A 35 -4.76 -0.38 3.68
C ALA A 35 -3.76 -0.14 2.55
N ILE A 36 -4.18 0.59 1.52
CA ILE A 36 -3.32 0.99 0.41
C ILE A 36 -3.49 2.49 0.24
N THR A 37 -2.38 3.22 0.14
CA THR A 37 -2.38 4.66 -0.12
C THR A 37 -1.25 5.01 -1.10
N THR A 38 -1.30 6.21 -1.66
CA THR A 38 -0.25 6.76 -2.52
C THR A 38 0.43 7.94 -1.83
N PRO A 39 1.73 8.22 -2.13
CA PRO A 39 2.49 9.30 -1.50
C PRO A 39 1.79 10.66 -1.51
N ALA A 40 1.07 10.98 -2.59
CA ALA A 40 0.35 12.25 -2.73
C ALA A 40 -0.71 12.48 -1.65
N ASN A 41 -1.22 11.42 -1.01
CA ASN A 41 -2.25 11.47 0.02
C ASN A 41 -1.69 11.40 1.45
N LEU A 42 -0.36 11.34 1.62
CA LEU A 42 0.28 11.30 2.93
C LEU A 42 0.57 12.72 3.41
N THR A 43 -0.10 13.11 4.50
CA THR A 43 0.16 14.35 5.21
C THR A 43 0.66 14.03 6.61
N ILE A 44 1.73 14.69 7.06
CA ILE A 44 2.16 14.63 8.45
C ILE A 44 1.25 15.59 9.22
N ARG A 45 0.38 15.05 10.07
CA ARG A 45 -0.39 15.86 11.02
C ARG A 45 0.45 16.07 12.28
N ASP A 46 0.33 17.25 12.89
CA ASP A 46 1.03 17.62 14.12
C ASP A 46 2.56 17.65 14.04
N SER A 47 3.12 17.99 12.87
CA SER A 47 4.55 18.26 12.73
C SER A 47 4.93 19.47 13.58
N VAL A 48 5.67 19.24 14.66
CA VAL A 48 6.38 20.30 15.40
C VAL A 48 7.76 20.49 14.77
N ALA A 49 8.02 21.71 14.30
CA ALA A 49 9.30 22.14 13.73
C ALA A 49 10.34 22.44 14.82
#